data_AF-M1J682-F1
#
_entry.id   AF-M1J682-F1
#
_cell.length_a   1.000
_cell.length_b   1.000
_cell.length_c   1.000
_cell.angle_alpha   90.00
_cell.angle_beta   90.00
_cell.angle_gamma   90.00
#
_symmetry.space_group_name_H-M   'P 1'
#
loop_
_entity.id
_entity.type
_entity.pdbx_description
1 polymer ?
#
loop_
_entity_poly.entity_id
_entity_poly.type
_entity_poly.pdbx_seq_one_letter_code
_entity_poly.pdbx_strand_id
1 'polypeptide(L)'
;MPDDGDPACPFEMRIAVAGHFQVDEERFPIAEINNFAEKNAPIILIPYIREHSYSLTVRAGVKPMIFPLITVPVFKMSNVKEKKQSD
;
A
#
# COMPACT_ATOMS: atom_id res chain seq x y z
N MET A 1 -42.58 5.90 10.99
CA MET A 1 -41.45 6.77 11.35
C MET A 1 -40.20 5.92 11.23
N PRO A 2 -39.23 6.27 10.37
CA PRO A 2 -37.91 5.66 10.45
C PRO A 2 -37.24 6.10 11.74
N ASP A 3 -36.48 5.19 12.34
CA ASP A 3 -35.82 5.29 13.65
C ASP A 3 -34.75 6.40 13.65
N ASP A 4 -34.82 7.31 14.63
CA ASP A 4 -33.89 8.42 14.85
C ASP A 4 -32.61 7.90 15.52
N GLY A 5 -31.59 7.47 14.76
CA GLY A 5 -30.34 7.06 15.42
C GLY A 5 -29.15 6.57 14.61
N ASP A 6 -29.29 6.26 13.33
CA ASP A 6 -28.12 5.91 12.51
C ASP A 6 -27.84 7.08 11.57
N PRO A 7 -26.66 7.74 11.59
CA PRO A 7 -26.30 8.69 10.55
C PRO A 7 -26.26 7.89 9.25
N ALA A 8 -27.36 7.92 8.51
CA ALA A 8 -27.60 7.14 7.30
C ALA A 8 -26.32 7.17 6.46
N CYS A 9 -25.60 6.04 6.41
CA CYS A 9 -24.36 5.90 5.67
C CYS A 9 -24.65 6.36 4.24
N PRO A 10 -24.23 7.58 3.85
CA PRO A 10 -24.81 8.21 2.67
C PRO A 10 -24.29 7.54 1.39
N PHE A 11 -23.17 6.81 1.49
CA PHE A 11 -22.64 5.94 0.45
C PHE A 11 -21.61 4.95 1.03
N GLU A 12 -21.48 3.78 0.41
CA GLU A 12 -20.38 2.84 0.64
C GLU A 12 -19.57 2.69 -0.66
N MET A 13 -18.24 2.65 -0.55
CA MET A 13 -17.34 2.45 -1.70
C MET A 13 -16.25 1.46 -1.31
N ARG A 14 -16.08 0.40 -2.13
CA ARG A 14 -15.01 -0.58 -1.98
C ARG A 14 -14.08 -0.51 -3.18
N ILE A 15 -12.78 -0.40 -2.91
CA ILE A 15 -11.73 -0.37 -3.93
C ILE A 15 -10.75 -1.48 -3.60
N ALA A 16 -10.50 -2.35 -4.58
CA ALA A 16 -9.50 -3.40 -4.48
C ALA A 16 -8.46 -3.19 -5.58
N VAL A 17 -7.18 -3.12 -5.17
CA VAL A 17 -6.04 -3.03 -6.08
C VAL A 17 -5.15 -4.22 -5.81
N ALA A 18 -4.81 -4.98 -6.84
CA ALA A 18 -3.87 -6.07 -6.78
C ALA A 18 -2.64 -5.72 -7.63
N GLY A 19 -1.45 -6.02 -7.09
CA GLY A 19 -0.19 -5.88 -7.80
C GLY A 19 0.44 -7.24 -8.03
N HIS A 20 0.93 -7.49 -9.26
CA HIS A 20 1.78 -8.63 -9.55
C HIS A 20 3.24 -8.17 -9.51
N PHE A 21 4.01 -8.74 -8.58
CA PHE A 21 5.41 -8.40 -8.39
C PHE A 21 6.29 -9.58 -8.77
N GLN A 22 7.38 -9.29 -9.47
CA GLN A 22 8.43 -10.25 -9.78
C GLN A 22 9.73 -9.76 -9.15
N VAL A 23 10.40 -10.66 -8.43
CA VAL A 23 11.72 -10.39 -7.82
C VAL A 23 12.79 -11.15 -8.58
N ASP A 24 14.01 -10.60 -8.57
CA ASP A 24 15.20 -11.29 -9.06
C ASP A 24 15.73 -12.19 -7.94
N GLU A 25 15.53 -13.51 -8.06
CA GLU A 25 15.91 -14.49 -7.02
C GLU A 25 17.43 -14.58 -6.79
N GLU A 26 18.26 -14.12 -7.73
CA GLU A 26 19.72 -14.11 -7.56
C GLU A 26 20.17 -12.96 -6.64
N ARG A 27 19.37 -11.89 -6.55
CA ARG A 27 19.73 -10.65 -5.84
C ARG A 27 18.81 -10.34 -4.67
N PHE A 28 17.61 -10.89 -4.67
CA PHE A 28 16.61 -10.68 -3.65
C PHE A 28 16.59 -11.86 -2.68
N PRO A 29 16.74 -11.64 -1.36
CA PRO A 29 16.67 -12.71 -0.39
C PRO A 29 15.28 -13.37 -0.42
N ILE A 30 15.19 -14.63 -0.87
CA ILE A 30 13.92 -15.37 -1.01
C ILE A 30 13.13 -15.40 0.31
N ALA A 31 13.83 -15.50 1.45
CA ALA A 31 13.23 -15.47 2.78
C ALA A 31 12.46 -14.16 3.08
N GLU A 32 12.81 -13.06 2.40
CA GLU A 32 12.20 -11.75 2.58
C GLU A 32 10.99 -11.52 1.66
N ILE A 33 10.63 -12.46 0.79
CA ILE A 33 9.51 -12.30 -0.17
C ILE A 33 8.20 -12.01 0.57
N ASN A 34 7.88 -12.81 1.59
CA ASN A 34 6.65 -12.63 2.37
C ASN A 34 6.67 -11.30 3.14
N ASN A 35 7.83 -10.94 3.72
CA ASN A 35 8.01 -9.68 4.43
C ASN A 35 7.82 -8.47 3.50
N PHE A 36 8.33 -8.54 2.27
CA PHE A 36 8.11 -7.54 1.23
C PHE A 36 6.63 -7.46 0.83
N ALA A 37 5.97 -8.60 0.60
CA ALA A 37 4.58 -8.68 0.20
C ALA A 37 3.63 -8.08 1.26
N GLU A 38 3.93 -8.25 2.55
CA GLU A 38 3.11 -7.74 3.64
C GLU A 38 3.35 -6.26 3.95
N LYS A 39 4.58 -5.77 3.78
CA LYS A 39 4.97 -4.41 4.22
C LYS A 39 5.19 -3.43 3.08
N ASN A 40 5.98 -3.82 2.08
CA ASN A 40 6.43 -2.94 1.01
C ASN A 40 5.45 -2.89 -0.15
N ALA A 41 4.98 -4.05 -0.61
CA ALA A 41 4.07 -4.14 -1.76
C ALA A 41 2.80 -3.30 -1.58
N PRO A 42 2.11 -3.28 -0.42
CA PRO A 42 0.93 -2.44 -0.23
C PRO A 42 1.25 -0.95 -0.35
N ILE A 43 2.43 -0.52 0.12
CA ILE A 43 2.87 0.87 0.04
C ILE A 43 3.01 1.32 -1.42
N ILE A 44 3.56 0.44 -2.27
CA ILE A 44 3.68 0.69 -3.71
C ILE A 44 2.30 0.85 -4.36
N LEU A 45 1.27 0.19 -3.83
CA LEU A 45 -0.11 0.23 -4.35
C LEU A 45 -0.92 1.44 -3.84
N ILE A 46 -0.50 2.13 -2.77
CA ILE A 46 -1.25 3.26 -2.19
C ILE A 46 -1.53 4.41 -3.17
N PRO A 47 -0.61 4.82 -4.08
CA PRO A 47 -0.91 5.86 -5.07
C PRO A 47 -2.10 5.50 -5.97
N TYR A 48 -2.26 4.22 -6.33
CA TYR A 48 -3.35 3.73 -7.17
C TYR A 48 -4.69 3.77 -6.42
N ILE A 49 -4.69 3.32 -5.15
CA ILE A 49 -5.88 3.42 -4.29
C ILE A 49 -6.26 4.89 -4.10
N ARG A 50 -5.29 5.78 -3.85
CA ARG A 50 -5.49 7.22 -3.68
C ARG A 50 -6.15 7.86 -4.90
N GLU A 51 -5.65 7.56 -6.10
CA GLU A 51 -6.26 8.06 -7.33
C GLU A 51 -7.69 7.53 -7.46
N HIS A 52 -7.89 6.21 -7.33
CA HIS A 52 -9.21 5.61 -7.50
C HIS A 52 -10.24 6.15 -6.51
N SER A 53 -9.86 6.31 -5.24
CA SER A 53 -10.68 6.94 -4.20
C SER A 53 -11.12 8.34 -4.59
N TYR A 54 -10.19 9.18 -5.04
CA TYR A 54 -10.48 10.55 -5.46
C TYR A 54 -11.37 10.58 -6.71
N SER A 55 -10.99 9.81 -7.71
CA SER A 55 -11.64 9.73 -9.03
C SER A 55 -13.09 9.24 -8.93
N LEU A 56 -13.33 8.18 -8.14
CA LEU A 56 -14.66 7.62 -7.94
C LEU A 56 -15.57 8.55 -7.14
N THR A 57 -15.05 9.22 -6.11
CA THR A 57 -15.84 10.16 -5.31
C THR A 57 -16.26 11.39 -6.08
N VAL A 58 -15.36 11.95 -6.91
CA VAL A 58 -15.70 13.05 -7.83
C VAL A 58 -16.81 12.62 -8.80
N ARG A 59 -16.69 11.43 -9.41
CA ARG A 59 -17.70 10.91 -10.34
C ARG A 59 -19.04 10.61 -9.67
N ALA A 60 -19.03 10.19 -8.42
CA ALA A 60 -20.24 9.95 -7.64
C ALA A 60 -20.93 11.25 -7.17
N GLY A 61 -20.35 12.42 -7.45
CA GLY A 61 -20.90 13.71 -7.04
C GLY A 61 -20.80 13.97 -5.53
N VAL A 62 -20.01 13.19 -4.81
CA VAL A 62 -19.75 13.38 -3.38
C VAL A 62 -18.44 14.17 -3.18
N LYS A 63 -18.21 14.65 -1.95
CA LYS A 63 -16.97 15.35 -1.62
C LYS A 63 -15.76 14.48 -1.99
N PRO A 64 -14.75 15.00 -2.73
CA PRO A 64 -13.60 14.20 -3.13
C PRO A 64 -12.88 13.62 -1.91
N MET A 65 -12.67 12.31 -1.93
CA MET A 65 -11.90 11.62 -0.90
C MET A 65 -10.42 11.88 -1.12
N ILE A 66 -9.79 12.58 -0.18
CA ILE A 66 -8.34 12.73 -0.14
C ILE A 66 -7.78 11.66 0.78
N PHE A 67 -6.97 10.77 0.22
CA PHE A 67 -6.32 9.71 0.98
C PHE A 67 -5.31 10.32 1.96
N PRO A 68 -5.27 9.88 3.24
CA PRO A 68 -4.36 10.43 4.24
C PRO A 68 -2.89 10.26 3.83
N LEU A 69 -2.02 11.08 4.43
CA LEU A 69 -0.59 10.87 4.32
C LEU A 69 -0.21 9.57 5.02
N ILE A 70 0.72 8.85 4.40
CA ILE A 70 1.24 7.59 4.92
C ILE A 70 2.74 7.74 5.17
N THR A 71 3.23 7.17 6.26
CA THR A 71 4.65 7.11 6.55
C THR A 71 5.22 5.84 5.92
N VAL A 72 6.19 6.00 5.02
CA VAL A 72 6.92 4.87 4.44
C VAL A 72 8.06 4.48 5.39
N PRO A 73 8.27 3.17 5.67
CA PRO A 73 9.40 2.72 6.48
C PRO A 73 10.72 3.17 5.85
N VAL A 74 11.61 3.71 6.68
CA VAL A 74 12.93 4.15 6.21
C VAL A 74 13.88 2.96 6.24
N PHE A 75 14.41 2.56 5.08
CA PHE A 75 15.42 1.50 5.00
C PHE A 75 16.80 2.06 5.35
N LYS A 76 17.49 1.43 6.31
CA LYS A 76 18.91 1.67 6.55
C LYS A 76 19.70 0.71 5.66
N MET A 77 20.42 1.23 4.67
CA MET A 77 21.41 0.44 3.93
C MET A 77 22.59 0.11 4.87
N SER A 78 22.75 -1.15 5.23
CA SER A 78 23.95 -1.64 5.90
C SER A 78 24.98 -2.04 4.84
N ASN A 79 26.12 -1.34 4.80
CA ASN A 79 27.27 -1.73 3.98
C ASN A 79 27.88 -3.01 4.58
N VAL A 80 27.47 -4.18 4.09
CA VAL A 80 28.12 -5.44 4.43
C VAL A 80 29.48 -5.48 3.72
N LYS A 81 30.57 -5.28 4.46
CA LYS A 81 31.93 -5.51 3.96
C LYS A 81 32.17 -7.02 3.88
N GLU A 82 32.51 -7.51 2.69
CA GLU A 82 33.02 -8.86 2.46
C GLU A 82 34.26 -9.10 3.34
N LYS A 83 34.19 -10.05 4.28
CA LYS A 83 35.38 -10.60 4.93
C LYS A 83 36.04 -11.56 3.95
N LYS A 84 37.10 -11.11 3.27
CA LYS A 84 38.08 -12.02 2.64
C LYS A 84 38.78 -12.78 3.77
N GLN A 85 38.52 -14.07 3.85
CA GLN A 85 39.30 -15.01 4.63
C GLN A 85 40.58 -15.30 3.83
N SER A 86 41.73 -14.97 4.42
CA SER A 86 43.05 -15.37 3.93
C SER A 86 43.79 -15.99 5.12
N ASP A 87 43.95 -17.30 5.05
CA ASP A 87 45.02 -18.05 5.70
C ASP A 87 46.18 -18.20 4.69
#